data_AF-S7PPD1-F1
#
_entry.id   AF-S7PPD1-F1
#
_cell.length_a   1.000
_cell.length_b   1.000
_cell.length_c   1.000
_cell.angle_alpha   90.00
_cell.angle_beta   90.00
_cell.angle_gamma   90.00
#
_symmetry.space_group_name_H-M   'P 1'
#
loop_
_entity.id
_entity.type
_entity.pdbx_description
1 polymer ?
#
loop_
_entity_poly.entity_id
_entity_poly.type
_entity_poly.pdbx_seq_one_letter_code
_entity_poly.pdbx_strand_id
1 'polypeptide(L)'
;MTNPFDPATQATGDNNVAPVVQARLTEIKIRLPDDFNGDRKKTRTFYLATQLYMMANKHIYDTDEKKITFFISFLKEGTAGPWAEAEMTKAFTNDQGFGTWEAFTT
;
A
#
# COMPACT_ATOMS: atom_id res chain seq x y z
N MET A 1 -24.05 -1.95 63.51
CA MET A 1 -25.18 -2.34 62.65
C MET A 1 -25.78 -1.06 62.09
N THR A 2 -25.51 -0.72 60.84
CA THR A 2 -26.03 0.50 60.19
C THR A 2 -26.88 0.08 59.01
N ASN A 3 -28.13 0.52 59.03
CA ASN A 3 -29.13 0.33 57.98
C ASN A 3 -29.53 1.73 57.44
N PRO A 4 -30.45 1.84 56.47
CA PRO A 4 -30.17 2.09 55.05
C PRO A 4 -30.73 3.45 54.58
N PHE A 5 -30.44 3.79 53.31
CA PHE A 5 -30.80 5.01 52.55
C PHE A 5 -29.81 6.17 52.62
N ASP A 6 -29.03 6.31 51.54
CA ASP A 6 -28.83 7.62 50.94
C ASP A 6 -28.90 7.49 49.40
N PRO A 7 -29.63 8.38 48.68
CA PRO A 7 -29.81 8.33 47.23
C PRO A 7 -28.93 9.39 46.54
N ALA A 8 -27.92 8.98 45.76
CA ALA A 8 -27.28 9.88 44.81
C ALA A 8 -26.64 9.12 43.63
N THR A 9 -27.32 9.24 42.49
CA THR A 9 -26.72 9.63 41.20
C THR A 9 -25.74 8.66 40.52
N GLN A 10 -26.27 8.03 39.46
CA GLN A 10 -25.53 7.47 38.34
C GLN A 10 -24.65 8.52 37.64
N ALA A 11 -23.56 8.04 37.00
CA ALA A 11 -22.73 8.68 35.98
C ALA A 11 -21.91 9.89 36.46
N THR A 12 -20.58 9.85 36.41
CA THR A 12 -19.84 10.08 35.15
C THR A 12 -18.39 9.61 35.33
N GLY A 13 -18.04 8.50 34.66
CA GLY A 13 -16.64 8.20 34.37
C GLY A 13 -16.35 8.76 32.99
N ASP A 14 -15.72 9.93 32.93
CA ASP A 14 -15.28 10.58 31.69
C ASP A 14 -14.27 9.70 30.95
N ASN A 15 -14.76 8.81 30.09
CA ASN A 15 -13.96 8.14 29.08
C ASN A 15 -13.71 9.10 27.91
N ASN A 16 -13.04 10.21 28.18
CA ASN A 16 -12.55 11.10 27.14
C ASN A 16 -11.16 10.62 26.70
N VAL A 17 -11.14 9.51 25.95
CA VAL A 17 -9.95 9.16 25.15
C VAL A 17 -9.93 10.18 24.02
N ALA A 18 -9.12 11.23 24.18
CA ALA A 18 -8.83 12.17 23.11
C ALA A 18 -8.53 11.38 21.83
N PRO A 19 -9.00 11.79 20.64
CA PRO A 19 -8.67 11.09 19.43
C PRO A 19 -7.15 11.14 19.30
N VAL A 20 -6.48 9.99 19.38
CA VAL A 20 -5.10 9.87 18.93
C VAL A 20 -5.15 10.32 17.48
N VAL A 21 -4.70 11.55 17.21
CA VAL A 21 -4.56 12.05 15.84
C VAL A 21 -3.48 11.17 15.23
N GLN A 22 -3.89 10.05 14.66
CA GLN A 22 -3.00 9.14 13.98
C GLN A 22 -2.47 9.91 12.79
N ALA A 23 -1.21 10.32 12.89
CA ALA A 23 -0.53 11.03 11.83
C ALA A 23 -0.69 10.19 10.56
N ARG A 24 -1.44 10.71 9.57
CA ARG A 24 -1.58 10.02 8.30
C ARG A 24 -0.20 9.99 7.66
N LEU A 25 0.34 8.79 7.47
CA LEU A 25 1.54 8.59 6.68
C LEU A 25 1.26 9.13 5.27
N THR A 26 1.99 10.18 4.89
CA THR A 26 1.85 10.82 3.58
C THR A 26 2.93 10.33 2.64
N GLU A 27 2.55 10.25 1.37
CA GLU A 27 3.47 9.92 0.29
C GLU A 27 4.30 11.16 -0.10
N ILE A 28 5.61 10.97 -0.16
CA ILE A 28 6.57 11.93 -0.70
C ILE A 28 6.41 11.93 -2.21
N LYS A 29 5.93 13.06 -2.75
CA LYS A 29 5.75 13.27 -4.18
C LYS A 29 7.08 13.61 -4.84
N ILE A 30 7.84 12.59 -5.22
CA ILE A 30 8.93 12.73 -6.19
C ILE A 30 8.42 12.43 -7.60
N ARG A 31 9.30 12.51 -8.61
CA ARG A 31 8.96 12.13 -9.98
C ARG A 31 8.52 10.66 -10.03
N LEU A 32 7.33 10.41 -10.58
CA LEU A 32 6.83 9.06 -10.86
C LEU A 32 7.61 8.41 -12.02
N PRO A 33 7.72 7.07 -12.04
CA PRO A 33 8.17 6.36 -13.23
C PRO A 33 7.29 6.69 -14.44
N ASP A 34 7.89 6.68 -15.63
CA ASP A 34 7.15 6.78 -16.89
C ASP A 34 6.38 5.46 -17.15
N ASP A 35 5.28 5.54 -17.89
CA ASP A 35 4.58 4.34 -18.36
C ASP A 35 5.51 3.47 -19.22
N PHE A 36 5.45 2.16 -18.99
CA PHE A 36 6.34 1.20 -19.61
C PHE A 36 5.61 0.38 -20.68
N ASN A 37 6.21 0.33 -21.87
CA ASN A 37 5.63 -0.32 -23.04
C ASN A 37 6.16 -1.75 -23.32
N GLY A 38 7.07 -2.24 -22.48
CA GLY A 38 7.76 -3.52 -22.69
C GLY A 38 9.14 -3.40 -23.36
N ASP A 39 9.62 -2.19 -23.65
CA ASP A 39 10.94 -1.99 -24.28
C ASP A 39 12.09 -2.42 -23.33
N ARG A 40 12.77 -3.50 -23.70
CA ARG A 40 13.92 -4.06 -22.99
C ARG A 40 15.04 -3.05 -22.76
N LYS A 41 15.22 -2.06 -23.65
CA LYS A 41 16.23 -1.01 -23.51
C LYS A 41 15.90 -0.04 -22.38
N LYS A 42 14.62 0.14 -22.08
CA LYS A 42 14.11 1.04 -21.03
C LYS A 42 13.81 0.32 -19.72
N THR A 43 13.77 -1.02 -19.69
CA THR A 43 13.47 -1.82 -18.49
C THR A 43 14.34 -1.42 -17.30
N ARG A 44 15.66 -1.29 -17.49
CA ARG A 44 16.58 -0.92 -16.40
C ARG A 44 16.27 0.47 -15.85
N THR A 45 16.03 1.44 -16.73
CA THR A 45 15.71 2.82 -16.34
C THR A 45 14.40 2.89 -15.58
N PHE A 46 13.37 2.21 -16.09
CA PHE A 46 12.06 2.10 -15.45
C PHE A 46 12.17 1.44 -14.06
N TYR A 47 12.86 0.29 -13.96
CA TYR A 47 13.05 -0.40 -12.69
C TYR A 47 13.75 0.46 -11.63
N LEU A 48 14.81 1.18 -12.01
CA LEU A 48 15.53 2.07 -11.09
C LEU A 48 14.67 3.27 -10.66
N ALA A 49 13.85 3.84 -11.55
CA ALA A 49 12.92 4.90 -11.18
C ALA A 49 11.88 4.40 -10.18
N THR A 50 11.34 3.21 -10.39
CA THR A 50 10.37 2.58 -9.48
C THR A 50 10.98 2.27 -8.11
N GLN A 51 12.20 1.71 -8.08
CA GLN A 51 12.97 1.48 -6.85
C GLN A 51 13.23 2.78 -6.08
N LEU A 52 13.64 3.84 -6.78
CA LEU A 52 13.87 5.16 -6.16
C LEU A 52 12.61 5.73 -5.52
N TYR A 53 11.47 5.58 -6.20
CA TYR A 53 10.17 6.01 -5.69
C TYR A 53 9.73 5.23 -4.46
N MET A 54 9.86 3.90 -4.48
CA MET A 54 9.57 3.04 -3.34
C MET A 54 10.50 3.32 -2.17
N MET A 55 11.79 3.60 -2.42
CA MET A 55 12.76 3.93 -1.37
C MET A 55 12.39 5.24 -0.66
N ALA A 56 11.96 6.26 -1.41
CA ALA A 56 11.47 7.52 -0.84
C ALA A 56 10.17 7.32 -0.02
N ASN A 57 9.36 6.34 -0.40
CA ASN A 57 8.05 6.06 0.17
C ASN A 57 7.99 4.72 0.90
N LYS A 58 9.10 4.28 1.51
CA LYS A 58 9.23 2.94 2.09
C LYS A 58 8.20 2.62 3.19
N HIS A 59 7.70 3.66 3.87
CA HIS A 59 6.67 3.56 4.91
C HIS A 59 5.25 3.44 4.34
N ILE A 60 5.07 3.74 3.05
CA ILE A 60 3.81 3.54 2.31
C ILE A 60 3.84 2.19 1.59
N TYR A 61 4.93 1.91 0.85
CA TYR A 61 5.17 0.67 0.11
C TYR A 61 5.94 -0.34 0.96
N ASP A 62 5.40 -0.63 2.13
CA ASP A 62 5.99 -1.50 3.15
C ASP A 62 5.73 -2.99 2.90
N THR A 63 4.67 -3.34 2.18
CA THR A 63 4.34 -4.71 1.79
C THR A 63 4.70 -5.01 0.34
N ASP A 64 4.99 -6.27 0.05
CA ASP A 64 5.32 -6.72 -1.30
C ASP A 64 4.15 -6.54 -2.27
N GLU A 65 2.92 -6.78 -1.82
CA GLU A 65 1.71 -6.54 -2.61
C GLU A 65 1.60 -5.08 -3.07
N LYS A 66 1.87 -4.11 -2.18
CA LYS A 66 1.84 -2.68 -2.54
C LYS A 66 2.93 -2.33 -3.54
N LYS A 67 4.13 -2.91 -3.39
CA LYS A 67 5.23 -2.70 -4.34
C LYS A 67 4.88 -3.26 -5.71
N ILE A 68 4.39 -4.50 -5.77
CA ILE A 68 4.04 -5.15 -7.04
C ILE A 68 2.87 -4.43 -7.71
N THR A 69 1.83 -4.07 -6.95
CA THR A 69 0.69 -3.30 -7.46
C THR A 69 1.15 -1.97 -8.06
N PHE A 70 2.04 -1.24 -7.37
CA PHE A 70 2.60 0.00 -7.88
C PHE A 70 3.37 -0.25 -9.19
N PHE A 71 4.24 -1.25 -9.24
CA PHE A 71 5.02 -1.57 -10.44
C PHE A 71 4.14 -1.93 -11.64
N ILE A 72 3.17 -2.83 -11.46
CA ILE A 72 2.24 -3.28 -12.51
C ILE A 72 1.39 -2.11 -13.03
N SER A 73 1.07 -1.13 -12.17
CA SER A 73 0.25 0.02 -12.55
C SER A 73 0.84 0.90 -13.66
N PHE A 74 2.16 0.82 -13.92
CA PHE A 74 2.82 1.56 -15.01
C PHE A 74 3.00 0.72 -16.28
N LEU A 75 2.70 -0.59 -16.23
CA LEU A 75 2.85 -1.51 -17.36
C LEU A 75 1.61 -1.45 -18.27
N LYS A 76 1.30 -0.28 -18.82
CA LYS A 76 0.05 -0.03 -19.55
C LYS A 76 0.19 -0.03 -21.06
N GLU A 77 1.40 0.15 -21.57
CA GLU A 77 1.62 0.37 -22.99
C GLU A 77 2.17 -0.87 -23.70
N GLY A 78 2.08 -0.85 -25.03
CA GLY A 78 2.74 -1.79 -25.92
C GLY A 78 2.53 -3.25 -25.52
N THR A 79 3.64 -3.99 -25.42
CA THR A 79 3.63 -5.43 -25.07
C THR A 79 3.50 -5.69 -23.58
N ALA A 80 3.76 -4.68 -22.73
CA ALA A 80 3.67 -4.82 -21.28
C ALA A 80 2.21 -4.79 -20.78
N GLY A 81 1.34 -4.02 -21.44
CA GLY A 81 -0.09 -3.94 -21.14
C GLY A 81 -0.78 -5.31 -21.04
N PRO A 82 -0.79 -6.12 -22.12
CA PRO A 82 -1.43 -7.44 -22.09
C PRO A 82 -0.84 -8.40 -21.05
N TRP A 83 0.47 -8.31 -20.80
CA TRP A 83 1.12 -9.11 -19.75
C TRP A 83 0.64 -8.68 -18.36
N ALA A 84 0.58 -7.38 -18.09
CA ALA A 84 0.11 -6.82 -16.83
C ALA A 84 -1.35 -7.19 -16.56
N GLU A 85 -2.20 -7.12 -17.59
CA GLU A 85 -3.60 -7.56 -17.51
C GLU A 85 -3.71 -9.03 -17.14
N ALA A 86 -2.97 -9.92 -17.82
CA ALA A 86 -2.96 -11.34 -17.51
C ALA A 86 -2.53 -11.61 -16.06
N GLU A 87 -1.54 -10.87 -15.57
CA GLU A 87 -1.03 -11.06 -14.21
C GLU A 87 -1.99 -10.53 -13.14
N MET A 88 -2.62 -9.39 -13.39
CA MET A 88 -3.72 -8.89 -12.57
C MET A 88 -4.89 -9.88 -12.56
N THR A 89 -5.28 -10.45 -13.71
CA THR A 89 -6.36 -11.45 -13.77
C THR A 89 -6.02 -12.67 -12.93
N LYS A 90 -4.80 -13.19 -13.00
CA LYS A 90 -4.38 -14.34 -12.17
C LYS A 90 -4.43 -14.01 -10.68
N ALA A 91 -3.89 -12.86 -10.29
CA ALA A 91 -3.85 -12.43 -8.89
C ALA A 91 -5.26 -12.30 -8.30
N PHE A 92 -6.19 -11.69 -9.04
CA PHE A 92 -7.55 -11.42 -8.57
C PHE A 92 -8.51 -12.61 -8.72
N THR A 93 -8.28 -13.49 -9.69
CA THR A 93 -9.18 -14.65 -9.93
C THR A 93 -8.86 -15.82 -9.03
N ASN A 94 -7.58 -16.05 -8.73
CA ASN A 94 -7.14 -17.22 -7.97
C ASN A 94 -6.93 -16.92 -6.47
N ASP A 95 -7.19 -15.69 -6.04
CA ASP A 95 -6.95 -15.18 -4.67
C ASP A 95 -5.52 -15.48 -4.15
N GLN A 96 -4.56 -15.60 -5.09
CA GLN A 96 -3.15 -15.87 -4.79
C GLN A 96 -2.36 -14.59 -4.53
N GLY A 97 -2.93 -13.43 -4.86
CA GLY A 97 -2.20 -12.16 -4.92
C GLY A 97 -1.04 -12.23 -5.91
N PHE A 98 -0.05 -11.36 -5.70
CA PHE A 98 1.12 -11.25 -6.59
C PHE A 98 2.37 -11.98 -6.08
N GLY A 99 2.32 -12.62 -4.91
CA GLY A 99 3.48 -13.23 -4.28
C GLY A 99 4.44 -12.21 -3.65
N THR A 100 5.75 -12.52 -3.66
CA THR A 100 6.79 -11.67 -3.06
C THR A 100 7.48 -10.80 -4.10
N TRP A 101 7.98 -9.64 -3.67
CA TRP A 101 8.67 -8.70 -4.57
C TRP A 101 9.95 -9.30 -5.16
N GLU A 102 10.65 -10.13 -4.40
CA GLU A 102 11.86 -10.81 -4.83
C GLU A 102 11.58 -11.81 -5.97
N ALA A 103 10.55 -12.64 -5.83
CA ALA A 103 10.15 -13.58 -6.88
C ALA A 103 9.64 -12.86 -8.13
N PHE A 104 9.01 -11.69 -7.97
CA PHE A 104 8.47 -10.91 -9.07
C PHE A 104 9.55 -10.21 -9.92
N THR A 105 10.73 -9.94 -9.36
CA THR A 105 11.81 -9.18 -10.02
C THR A 105 12.99 -10.03 -10.48
N THR A 106 12.93 -11.33 -10.24
CA THR A 106 13.91 -12.35 -10.69
C THR A 106 13.63 -12.77 -12.13
#